data_AF-A0A7J2YWF5-F1
#
_entry.id   AF-A0A7J2YWF5-F1
#
_cell.length_a   1.000
_cell.length_b   1.000
_cell.length_c   1.000
_cell.angle_alpha   90.00
_cell.angle_beta   90.00
_cell.angle_gamma   90.00
#
_symmetry.space_group_name_H-M   'P 1'
#
loop_
_entity.id
_entity.type
_entity.pdbx_description
1 polymer ?
#
loop_
_entity_poly.entity_id
_entity_poly.type
_entity_poly.pdbx_seq_one_letter_code
_entity_poly.pdbx_strand_id
1 'polypeptide(L)'
;MGKDQAIGAAIVVVSIAVALVYLVTLFFPSWLGFLGINSTSAVQFWVVAIPVFIGFTGILVIGAWIGWTMATTPPPKPIEEITTEMEEKKAEPTVESNQ
;
A
#
# COMPACT_ATOMS: atom_id res chain seq x y z
N MET A 1 14.45 -5.56 27.16
CA MET A 1 13.47 -4.98 26.20
C MET A 1 12.95 -6.12 25.33
N GLY A 2 11.63 -6.23 25.15
CA GLY A 2 11.06 -7.24 24.27
C GLY A 2 11.62 -7.10 22.86
N LYS A 3 11.91 -8.22 22.19
CA LYS A 3 12.49 -8.23 20.84
C LYS A 3 11.66 -7.37 19.87
N ASP A 4 10.34 -7.40 20.03
CA ASP A 4 9.39 -6.65 19.22
C ASP A 4 9.44 -5.14 19.50
N GLN A 5 9.68 -4.74 20.75
CA GLN A 5 9.87 -3.33 21.13
C GLN A 5 11.20 -2.79 20.59
N ALA A 6 12.25 -3.60 20.54
CA ALA A 6 13.53 -3.20 19.94
C ALA A 6 13.39 -2.99 18.42
N ILE A 7 12.64 -3.86 17.73
CA ILE A 7 12.36 -3.71 16.30
C ILE A 7 11.52 -2.44 16.06
N GLY A 8 10.47 -2.22 16.84
CA GLY A 8 9.66 -1.01 16.74
C GLY A 8 10.47 0.27 16.98
N ALA A 9 11.31 0.29 18.00
CA ALA A 9 12.19 1.42 18.30
C ALA A 9 13.22 1.67 17.19
N ALA A 10 13.82 0.61 16.62
CA ALA A 10 14.74 0.73 15.51
C ALA A 10 14.06 1.35 14.27
N ILE A 11 12.84 0.93 13.94
CA ILE A 11 12.07 1.49 12.82
C ILE A 11 11.78 2.97 13.05
N VAL A 12 11.39 3.37 14.26
CA VAL A 12 11.13 4.78 14.59
C VAL A 12 12.40 5.63 14.45
N VAL A 13 13.53 5.15 14.96
CA VAL A 13 14.82 5.86 14.84
C VAL A 13 15.22 6.01 13.38
N VAL A 14 15.11 4.95 12.58
CA VAL A 14 15.42 4.99 11.14
C VAL A 14 14.47 5.94 10.41
N SER A 15 13.18 5.90 10.70
CA SER A 15 12.18 6.81 10.12
C SER A 15 12.50 8.27 10.41
N ILE A 16 12.80 8.60 11.66
CA ILE A 16 13.19 9.96 12.07
C ILE A 16 14.49 10.37 11.37
N ALA A 17 15.48 9.49 11.30
CA ALA A 17 16.74 9.79 10.61
C ALA A 17 16.51 10.09 9.13
N VAL A 18 15.71 9.28 8.43
CA VAL A 18 15.35 9.50 7.02
C VAL A 18 14.59 10.83 6.85
N ALA A 19 13.64 11.14 7.73
CA ALA A 19 12.89 12.39 7.70
C ALA A 19 13.82 13.61 7.85
N LEU A 20 14.77 13.55 8.78
CA LEU A 20 15.76 14.61 8.99
C LEU A 20 16.69 14.77 7.78
N VAL A 21 17.21 13.66 7.23
CA VAL A 21 18.05 13.69 6.03
C VAL A 21 17.29 14.30 4.85
N TYR A 22 16.02 13.94 4.65
CA TYR A 22 15.16 14.52 3.62
C TYR A 22 14.99 16.03 3.80
N LEU A 23 14.66 16.48 5.02
CA LEU A 23 14.46 17.90 5.33
C LEU A 23 15.74 18.72 5.12
N VAL A 24 16.87 18.24 5.62
CA VAL A 24 18.16 18.92 5.44
C VAL A 24 18.56 18.94 3.97
N THR A 25 18.36 17.85 3.23
CA THR A 25 18.67 17.80 1.80
C THR A 25 17.80 18.77 0.98
N LEU A 26 16.54 18.93 1.36
CA LEU A 26 15.59 19.83 0.69
C LEU A 26 15.99 21.31 0.87
N PHE A 27 16.26 21.72 2.11
CA PHE A 27 16.53 23.12 2.45
C PHE A 27 18.01 23.53 2.34
N PHE A 28 18.94 22.59 2.53
CA PHE A 28 20.39 22.80 2.51
C PHE A 28 21.10 21.72 1.68
N PRO A 29 20.94 21.70 0.35
CA PRO A 29 21.57 20.71 -0.52
C PRO A 29 23.10 20.84 -0.58
N SER A 30 23.68 21.94 -0.09
CA SER A 30 25.12 22.21 -0.15
C SER A 30 25.99 21.19 0.60
N TRP A 31 25.45 20.48 1.59
CA TRP A 31 26.15 19.37 2.26
C TRP A 31 26.49 18.23 1.29
N LEU A 32 25.68 17.99 0.25
CA LEU A 32 25.99 16.97 -0.77
C LEU A 32 27.30 17.22 -1.53
N GLY A 33 27.84 18.45 -1.48
CA GLY A 33 29.19 18.74 -1.99
C GLY A 33 30.29 17.92 -1.29
N PHE A 34 30.12 17.56 -0.01
CA PHE A 34 31.04 16.65 0.70
C PHE A 34 31.07 15.25 0.08
N LEU A 35 29.96 14.82 -0.54
CA LEU A 35 29.83 13.54 -1.23
C LEU A 35 30.23 13.62 -2.71
N GLY A 36 30.78 14.76 -3.16
CA GLY A 36 31.20 14.98 -4.56
C GLY A 36 30.06 15.36 -5.51
N ILE A 37 28.85 15.58 -4.98
CA ILE A 37 27.67 15.92 -5.79
C ILE A 37 27.54 17.45 -5.86
N ASN A 38 27.94 18.02 -7.00
CA ASN A 38 27.99 19.48 -7.22
C ASN A 38 26.74 20.03 -7.94
N SER A 39 25.88 19.17 -8.48
CA SER A 39 24.63 19.59 -9.15
C SER A 39 23.46 19.67 -8.17
N THR A 40 23.47 20.68 -7.31
CA THR A 40 22.44 20.92 -6.28
C THR A 40 21.01 21.04 -6.83
N SER A 41 20.85 21.68 -7.99
CA SER A 41 19.55 21.89 -8.63
C SER A 41 18.91 20.60 -9.15
N ALA A 42 19.70 19.69 -9.72
CA ALA A 42 19.20 18.39 -10.16
C ALA A 42 18.79 17.53 -8.95
N VAL A 43 19.62 17.50 -7.90
CA VAL A 43 19.36 16.66 -6.73
C VAL A 43 18.07 17.05 -6.02
N GLN A 44 17.82 18.35 -5.82
CA GLN A 44 16.58 18.82 -5.19
C GLN A 44 15.34 18.38 -5.97
N PHE A 45 15.39 18.47 -7.31
CA PHE A 45 14.28 18.01 -8.15
C PHE A 45 14.03 16.51 -7.98
N TRP A 46 15.07 15.67 -8.06
CA TRP A 46 14.93 14.22 -7.94
C TRP A 46 14.51 13.76 -6.54
N VAL A 47 14.98 14.42 -5.49
CA VAL A 47 14.61 14.13 -4.09
C VAL A 47 13.12 14.33 -3.84
N VAL A 48 12.49 15.31 -4.50
CA VAL A 48 11.04 15.52 -4.43
C VAL A 48 10.29 14.67 -5.45
N ALA A 49 10.81 14.56 -6.68
CA ALA A 49 10.16 13.86 -7.77
C ALA A 49 9.96 12.37 -7.47
N ILE A 50 10.95 11.70 -6.87
CA ILE A 50 10.87 10.25 -6.61
C ILE A 50 9.73 9.90 -5.62
N PRO A 51 9.65 10.48 -4.40
CA PRO A 51 8.56 10.19 -3.48
C PRO A 51 7.19 10.54 -4.04
N VAL A 52 7.08 11.69 -4.70
CA VAL A 52 5.82 12.13 -5.33
C VAL A 52 5.41 11.18 -6.43
N PHE A 53 6.34 10.76 -7.29
CA PHE A 53 6.09 9.80 -8.35
C PHE A 53 5.64 8.45 -7.78
N ILE A 54 6.36 7.90 -6.80
CA ILE A 54 5.99 6.61 -6.18
C ILE A 54 4.60 6.70 -5.52
N GLY A 55 4.33 7.77 -4.77
CA GLY A 55 3.03 7.98 -4.14
C GLY A 55 1.90 8.11 -5.16
N PHE A 56 2.11 8.92 -6.20
CA PHE A 56 1.13 9.14 -7.26
C PHE A 56 0.87 7.86 -8.09
N THR A 57 1.93 7.17 -8.51
CA THR A 57 1.83 5.88 -9.21
C THR A 57 1.15 4.84 -8.34
N GLY A 58 1.43 4.78 -7.03
CA GLY A 58 0.75 3.88 -6.11
C GLY A 58 -0.76 4.11 -6.07
N ILE A 59 -1.19 5.37 -5.99
CA ILE A 59 -2.61 5.74 -6.04
C ILE A 59 -3.24 5.33 -7.39
N LEU A 60 -2.57 5.59 -8.51
CA LEU A 60 -3.06 5.19 -9.83
C LEU A 60 -3.17 3.68 -9.99
N VAL A 61 -2.20 2.92 -9.48
CA VAL A 61 -2.24 1.44 -9.49
C VAL A 61 -3.43 0.93 -8.68
N ILE A 62 -3.70 1.50 -7.51
CA ILE A 62 -4.88 1.15 -6.71
C ILE A 62 -6.16 1.48 -7.47
N GLY A 63 -6.26 2.67 -8.05
CA GLY A 63 -7.42 3.08 -8.85
C GLY A 63 -7.64 2.19 -10.08
N ALA A 64 -6.57 1.83 -10.78
CA ALA A 64 -6.60 0.91 -11.90
C ALA A 64 -7.03 -0.49 -11.48
N TRP A 65 -6.57 -0.97 -10.33
CA TRP A 65 -6.98 -2.26 -9.78
C TRP A 65 -8.48 -2.27 -9.44
N ILE A 66 -8.99 -1.22 -8.78
CA ILE A 66 -10.42 -1.10 -8.46
C ILE A 66 -11.24 -1.03 -9.77
N GLY A 67 -10.83 -0.19 -10.72
CA GLY A 67 -11.48 -0.10 -12.02
C GLY A 67 -11.49 -1.42 -12.79
N TRP A 68 -10.39 -2.17 -12.73
CA TRP A 68 -10.28 -3.51 -13.29
C TRP A 68 -11.26 -4.48 -12.64
N THR A 69 -11.36 -4.49 -11.30
CA THR A 69 -12.32 -5.34 -10.60
C THR A 69 -13.76 -4.99 -10.96
N MET A 70 -14.14 -3.71 -11.02
CA MET A 70 -15.49 -3.29 -11.41
C MET A 70 -15.83 -3.64 -12.87
N ALA A 71 -14.86 -3.58 -13.78
CA ALA A 71 -15.04 -3.94 -15.18
C ALA A 71 -15.14 -5.46 -15.40
N THR A 72 -14.52 -6.26 -14.54
CA THR A 72 -14.47 -7.72 -14.65
C THR A 72 -15.42 -8.45 -13.71
N THR A 73 -16.03 -7.75 -12.75
CA THR A 73 -17.16 -8.28 -11.96
C THR A 73 -18.47 -7.99 -12.67
N PRO A 74 -19.16 -9.01 -13.24
CA PRO A 74 -20.53 -8.84 -13.65
C PRO A 74 -21.36 -8.41 -12.43
N PRO A 75 -22.39 -7.55 -12.62
CA PRO A 75 -23.21 -7.06 -11.54
C PRO A 75 -23.69 -8.23 -10.68
N PRO A 76 -23.54 -8.17 -9.35
CA PRO A 76 -23.94 -9.25 -8.46
C PRO A 76 -25.40 -9.60 -8.75
N LYS A 77 -25.67 -10.90 -8.93
CA LYS A 77 -27.02 -11.39 -9.20
C LYS A 77 -27.99 -10.90 -8.11
N PRO A 78 -29.26 -10.63 -8.44
CA PRO A 78 -30.27 -10.24 -7.46
C PRO A 78 -30.26 -11.16 -6.25
N ILE A 79 -30.34 -10.56 -5.06
CA ILE A 79 -30.19 -11.24 -3.76
C ILE A 79 -31.19 -12.40 -3.60
N GLU A 80 -32.33 -12.35 -4.30
CA GLU A 80 -33.39 -13.37 -4.28
C GLU A 80 -32.93 -14.76 -4.77
N GLU A 81 -32.08 -14.83 -5.81
CA GLU A 81 -31.55 -16.12 -6.31
C GLU A 81 -30.51 -16.70 -5.35
N ILE A 82 -29.68 -15.83 -4.74
CA ILE A 82 -28.62 -16.23 -3.79
C ILE A 82 -29.25 -16.76 -2.49
N THR A 83 -30.32 -16.13 -1.98
CA THR A 83 -31.03 -16.63 -0.80
C THR A 83 -31.70 -17.97 -1.06
N THR A 84 -32.28 -18.16 -2.26
CA THR A 84 -32.95 -19.41 -2.63
C THR A 84 -31.94 -20.56 -2.77
N GLU A 85 -30.81 -20.34 -3.46
CA GLU A 85 -29.74 -21.35 -3.58
C GLU A 85 -29.08 -21.69 -2.22
N MET A 86 -28.96 -20.71 -1.31
CA MET A 86 -28.44 -20.94 0.05
C MET A 86 -29.42 -21.69 0.94
N GLU A 87 -30.72 -21.50 0.74
CA GLU A 87 -31.79 -22.18 1.49
C GLU A 87 -31.98 -23.61 0.99
N GLU A 88 -31.93 -23.84 -0.32
CA GLU A 88 -31.98 -25.16 -0.95
C GLU A 88 -30.75 -26.02 -0.59
N LYS A 89 -29.54 -25.43 -0.61
CA LYS A 89 -28.30 -26.11 -0.18
C LYS A 89 -28.26 -26.42 1.32
N LYS A 90 -29.01 -25.68 2.15
CA LYS A 90 -29.13 -25.93 3.59
C LYS A 90 -30.15 -27.02 3.91
N ALA A 91 -31.08 -27.32 2.99
CA ALA A 91 -32.11 -28.33 3.17
C ALA A 91 -31.63 -29.78 2.87
N GLU A 92 -30.50 -29.97 2.18
CA GLU A 92 -30.08 -31.30 1.69
C GLU A 92 -29.11 -32.16 2.54
N PRO A 93 -28.65 -31.83 3.77
CA PRO A 93 -27.89 -32.79 4.57
C PRO A 93 -28.65 -33.19 5.85
N THR A 94 -29.78 -33.90 5.76
CA THR A 94 -30.29 -34.64 6.94
C THR A 94 -31.09 -35.91 6.64
N VAL A 95 -31.21 -36.34 5.37
CA VAL A 95 -32.07 -37.51 5.03
C VAL A 95 -31.33 -38.65 4.32
N GLU A 96 -30.02 -38.80 4.49
CA GLU A 96 -29.35 -40.07 4.17
C GLU A 96 -28.22 -40.38 5.17
N SER A 97 -28.58 -40.83 6.37
CA SER A 97 -27.77 -41.82 7.09
C SER A 97 -28.68 -42.79 7.82
N ASN A 98 -28.83 -43.93 7.16
CA ASN A 98 -29.65 -45.10 7.42
C ASN A 98 -29.25 -45.86 8.70
N GLN A 99 -30.23 -46.62 9.21
CA GLN A 99 -30.12 -47.97 9.80
C GLN A 99 -29.43 -48.17 11.16
#